data_AF-A0AA41CDK1-F1
#
_entry.id   AF-A0AA41CDK1-F1
#
_cell.length_a   1.000
_cell.length_b   1.000
_cell.length_c   1.000
_cell.angle_alpha   90.00
_cell.angle_beta   90.00
_cell.angle_gamma   90.00
#
_symmetry.space_group_name_H-M   'P 1'
#
loop_
_entity.id
_entity.type
_entity.pdbx_description
1 polymer ?
#
loop_
_entity_poly.entity_id
_entity_poly.type
_entity_poly.pdbx_seq_one_letter_code
_entity_poly.pdbx_strand_id
1 'polypeptide(L)'
;MPTALPLRLLQLITGLFLYGFGASLMIRAAIGVAPWDVLSQGIAAQTPLSFGLATNVIGALVLLLWWPLRQKPGVGTVLNVMLIGPSAQFGLWLLPPAIGVGWQLAMFCAGMLLVALATGLYIGARLGPGPRDGLMTGLHARTGWPIWKVRSLIEGSVLLLGWWLGGNVGLGTLAFALLIGPLCGVTLGWFGIGRPPVVPAAARQPQSP
;
A
#
# COMPACT_ATOMS: atom_id res chain seq x y z
N MET A 1 -5.72 8.80 18.98
CA MET A 1 -4.62 8.98 18.00
C MET A 1 -3.49 9.71 18.68
N PRO A 2 -2.22 9.32 18.49
CA PRO A 2 -1.10 9.99 19.16
C PRO A 2 -1.03 11.45 18.71
N THR A 3 -1.01 12.37 19.67
CA THR A 3 -0.90 13.81 19.41
C THR A 3 0.56 14.24 19.22
N ALA A 4 1.49 13.55 19.89
CA ALA A 4 2.92 13.85 19.82
C ALA A 4 3.57 13.33 18.52
N LEU A 5 4.40 14.17 17.90
CA LEU A 5 5.14 13.85 16.66
C LEU A 5 6.00 12.56 16.76
N PRO A 6 6.74 12.29 17.85
CA PRO A 6 7.55 11.08 17.96
C PRO A 6 6.73 9.79 17.91
N LEU A 7 5.56 9.79 18.55
CA LEU A 7 4.67 8.62 18.54
C LEU A 7 4.05 8.39 17.15
N ARG A 8 3.75 9.46 16.42
CA ARG A 8 3.27 9.36 15.04
C ARG A 8 4.37 8.85 14.09
N LEU A 9 5.62 9.26 14.30
CA LEU A 9 6.77 8.74 13.55
C LEU A 9 7.01 7.26 13.85
N LEU A 10 6.95 6.86 15.11
CA LEU A 10 7.05 5.45 15.50
C LEU A 10 5.94 4.62 14.84
N GLN A 11 4.69 5.08 14.95
CA GLN A 11 3.54 4.44 14.30
C GLN A 11 3.72 4.31 12.78
N LEU A 12 4.21 5.35 12.12
CA LEU A 12 4.53 5.35 10.70
C LEU A 12 5.60 4.31 10.36
N ILE A 13 6.75 4.34 11.05
CA ILE A 13 7.88 3.43 10.79
C ILE A 13 7.46 1.98 11.02
N THR A 14 6.77 1.69 12.12
CA THR A 14 6.22 0.36 12.39
C THR A 14 5.26 -0.07 11.30
N GLY A 15 4.33 0.79 10.89
CA GLY A 15 3.40 0.48 9.80
C GLY A 15 4.13 0.18 8.48
N LEU A 16 5.13 0.98 8.10
CA LEU A 16 5.89 0.76 6.87
C LEU A 16 6.72 -0.54 6.90
N PHE A 17 7.31 -0.87 8.05
CA PHE A 17 8.02 -2.13 8.24
C PHE A 17 7.08 -3.34 8.09
N LEU A 18 5.95 -3.31 8.80
CA LEU A 18 4.94 -4.38 8.73
C LEU A 18 4.35 -4.51 7.32
N TYR A 19 4.19 -3.41 6.59
CA TYR A 19 3.72 -3.44 5.20
C TYR A 19 4.69 -4.23 4.31
N GLY A 20 5.98 -3.88 4.34
CA GLY A 20 7.00 -4.59 3.56
C GLY A 20 7.12 -6.05 3.98
N PHE A 21 7.11 -6.33 5.29
CA PHE A 21 7.15 -7.71 5.79
C PHE A 21 5.92 -8.52 5.34
N GLY A 22 4.72 -7.93 5.39
CA GLY A 22 3.49 -8.53 4.88
C GLY A 22 3.53 -8.84 3.39
N ALA A 23 4.11 -7.94 2.58
CA ALA A 23 4.36 -8.21 1.17
C ALA A 23 5.29 -9.42 0.98
N SER A 24 6.36 -9.53 1.77
CA SER A 24 7.27 -10.67 1.69
C SER A 24 6.60 -12.03 1.99
N LEU A 25 5.64 -12.06 2.93
CA LEU A 25 4.83 -13.25 3.20
C LEU A 25 4.04 -13.69 1.96
N MET A 26 3.36 -12.73 1.30
CA MET A 26 2.60 -13.01 0.09
C MET A 26 3.50 -13.46 -1.06
N ILE A 27 4.69 -12.88 -1.21
CA ILE A 27 5.67 -13.27 -2.22
C ILE A 27 6.12 -14.72 -2.00
N ARG A 28 6.48 -15.08 -0.76
CA ARG A 28 6.91 -16.44 -0.40
C ARG A 28 5.78 -17.47 -0.50
N ALA A 29 4.52 -17.05 -0.42
CA ALA A 29 3.37 -17.91 -0.64
C ALA A 29 3.24 -18.37 -2.11
N ALA A 30 3.84 -17.65 -3.07
CA ALA A 30 3.94 -18.03 -4.48
C ALA A 30 2.61 -18.26 -5.25
N ILE A 31 1.45 -17.92 -4.67
CA ILE A 31 0.13 -18.07 -5.32
C ILE A 31 -0.38 -16.79 -6.01
N GLY A 32 0.47 -15.78 -6.13
CA GLY A 32 0.17 -14.44 -6.64
C GLY A 32 0.41 -13.35 -5.60
N VAL A 33 0.61 -12.12 -6.05
CA VAL A 33 0.92 -10.95 -5.18
C VAL A 33 0.15 -9.70 -5.60
N ALA A 34 0.31 -8.60 -4.85
CA ALA A 34 -0.31 -7.31 -5.18
C ALA A 34 0.22 -6.75 -6.50
N PRO A 35 -0.57 -6.00 -7.31
CA PRO A 35 -0.17 -5.52 -8.63
C PRO A 35 1.19 -4.81 -8.71
N TRP A 36 1.47 -3.94 -7.74
CA TRP A 36 2.75 -3.23 -7.68
C TRP A 36 3.91 -4.14 -7.33
N ASP A 37 3.67 -5.19 -6.53
CA ASP A 37 4.69 -6.19 -6.20
C ASP A 37 4.93 -7.11 -7.40
N VAL A 38 3.93 -7.34 -8.26
CA VAL A 38 4.13 -8.00 -9.57
C VAL A 38 5.12 -7.19 -10.41
N LEU A 39 4.96 -5.86 -10.46
CA LEU A 39 5.91 -4.99 -11.17
C LEU A 39 7.31 -5.05 -10.54
N SER A 40 7.41 -4.95 -9.21
CA SER A 40 8.71 -5.05 -8.52
C SER A 40 9.39 -6.41 -8.74
N GLN A 41 8.63 -7.51 -8.75
CA GLN A 41 9.15 -8.84 -9.09
C GLN A 41 9.62 -8.90 -10.54
N GLY A 42 8.82 -8.40 -11.50
CA GLY A 42 9.18 -8.40 -12.91
C GLY A 42 10.46 -7.61 -13.18
N ILE A 43 10.61 -6.42 -12.57
CA ILE A 43 11.86 -5.64 -12.67
C ILE A 43 13.04 -6.41 -12.05
N ALA A 44 12.86 -7.02 -10.88
CA ALA A 44 13.90 -7.80 -10.23
C ALA A 44 14.28 -9.08 -11.02
N ALA A 45 13.36 -9.63 -11.82
CA ALA A 45 13.63 -10.76 -12.70
C ALA A 45 14.46 -10.35 -13.94
N GLN A 46 14.30 -9.12 -14.41
CA GLN A 46 14.90 -8.61 -15.64
C GLN A 46 16.14 -7.72 -15.41
N THR A 47 16.50 -7.45 -14.16
CA THR A 47 17.62 -6.56 -13.79
C THR A 47 18.41 -7.15 -12.62
N PRO A 48 19.63 -6.65 -12.34
CA PRO A 48 20.39 -7.06 -11.16
C PRO A 48 19.81 -6.55 -9.82
N LEU A 49 18.69 -5.83 -9.84
CA LEU A 49 18.11 -5.24 -8.64
C LEU A 49 17.42 -6.31 -7.79
N SER A 50 17.59 -6.21 -6.47
CA SER A 50 16.76 -6.97 -5.55
C SER A 50 15.31 -6.50 -5.58
N PHE A 51 14.38 -7.35 -5.16
CA PHE A 51 12.95 -6.98 -5.06
C PHE A 51 12.75 -5.69 -4.24
N GLY A 52 13.45 -5.56 -3.11
CA GLY A 52 13.37 -4.36 -2.28
C GLY A 52 13.86 -3.10 -2.99
N LEU A 53 15.00 -3.18 -3.69
CA LEU A 53 15.51 -2.04 -4.47
C LEU A 53 14.58 -1.69 -5.64
N ALA A 54 14.06 -2.68 -6.36
CA ALA A 54 13.07 -2.46 -7.42
C ALA A 54 11.83 -1.73 -6.88
N THR A 55 11.34 -2.13 -5.70
CA THR A 55 10.23 -1.46 -5.00
C THR A 55 10.53 0.01 -4.72
N ASN A 56 11.72 0.32 -4.19
CA ASN A 56 12.14 1.68 -3.89
C ASN A 56 12.31 2.52 -5.16
N VAL A 57 12.89 1.96 -6.21
CA VAL A 57 13.06 2.64 -7.51
C VAL A 57 11.70 2.99 -8.11
N ILE A 58 10.74 2.05 -8.13
CA ILE A 58 9.37 2.33 -8.57
C ILE A 58 8.76 3.45 -7.71
N GLY A 59 8.91 3.39 -6.40
CA GLY A 59 8.42 4.44 -5.49
C GLY A 59 9.01 5.82 -5.81
N ALA A 60 10.31 5.90 -6.08
CA ALA A 60 10.99 7.14 -6.48
C ALA A 60 10.49 7.64 -7.83
N LEU A 61 10.34 6.76 -8.84
CA LEU A 61 9.78 7.11 -10.15
C LEU A 61 8.34 7.65 -10.01
N VAL A 62 7.52 7.03 -9.17
CA VAL A 62 6.16 7.53 -8.89
C VAL A 62 6.20 8.91 -8.24
N LEU A 63 7.16 9.20 -7.35
CA LEU A 63 7.33 10.55 -6.80
C LEU A 63 7.78 11.56 -7.84
N LEU A 64 8.60 11.17 -8.83
CA LEU A 64 8.93 12.05 -9.95
C LEU A 64 7.68 12.41 -10.77
N LEU A 65 6.74 11.46 -10.93
CA LEU A 65 5.44 11.72 -11.57
C LEU A 65 4.57 12.72 -10.79
N TRP A 66 4.87 13.03 -9.53
CA TRP A 66 4.14 14.06 -8.78
C TRP A 66 4.53 15.49 -9.18
N TRP A 67 5.73 15.69 -9.75
CA TRP A 67 6.18 17.00 -10.22
C TRP A 67 5.17 17.67 -11.18
N PRO A 68 4.73 17.03 -12.28
CA PRO A 68 3.69 17.60 -13.14
C PRO A 68 2.34 17.75 -12.43
N LEU A 69 2.06 16.90 -11.43
CA LEU A 69 0.81 16.95 -10.65
C LEU A 69 0.79 18.10 -9.64
N ARG A 70 1.94 18.72 -9.32
CA ARG A 70 2.12 19.77 -8.29
C ARG A 70 1.73 19.32 -6.87
N GLN A 71 1.95 18.04 -6.55
CA GLN A 71 1.76 17.52 -5.20
C GLN A 71 3.05 17.59 -4.39
N LYS A 72 2.95 18.05 -3.14
CA LYS A 72 4.10 18.13 -2.23
C LYS A 72 4.21 16.82 -1.42
N PRO A 73 5.32 16.07 -1.53
CA PRO A 73 5.53 14.88 -0.72
C PRO A 73 5.68 15.26 0.76
N GLY A 74 5.04 14.49 1.64
CA GLY A 74 5.23 14.60 3.09
C GLY A 74 6.37 13.71 3.58
N VAL A 75 6.73 13.84 4.85
CA VAL A 75 7.73 12.96 5.49
C VAL A 75 7.32 11.49 5.42
N GLY A 76 6.03 11.20 5.59
CA GLY A 76 5.46 9.86 5.43
C GLY A 76 5.63 9.29 4.03
N THR A 77 5.57 10.14 3.01
CA THR A 77 5.73 9.75 1.61
C THR A 77 7.17 9.32 1.33
N VAL A 78 8.15 10.09 1.79
CA VAL A 78 9.57 9.78 1.62
C VAL A 78 9.93 8.51 2.38
N LEU A 79 9.52 8.42 3.65
CA LEU A 79 9.77 7.22 4.47
C LEU A 79 9.12 5.97 3.87
N ASN A 80 7.93 6.09 3.27
CA ASN A 80 7.28 4.98 2.59
C ASN A 80 8.14 4.41 1.44
N VAL A 81 8.65 5.29 0.57
CA VAL A 81 9.56 4.90 -0.52
C VAL A 81 10.87 4.31 0.01
N MET A 82 11.40 4.82 1.11
CA MET A 82 12.68 4.35 1.64
C MET A 82 12.58 3.03 2.41
N LEU A 83 11.48 2.79 3.14
CA LEU A 83 11.40 1.71 4.12
C LEU A 83 10.67 0.46 3.64
N ILE A 84 9.70 0.56 2.72
CA ILE A 84 8.92 -0.62 2.31
C ILE A 84 9.81 -1.65 1.63
N GLY A 85 10.64 -1.25 0.66
CA GLY A 85 11.52 -2.15 -0.08
C GLY A 85 12.50 -2.91 0.82
N PRO A 86 13.31 -2.24 1.67
CA PRO A 86 14.20 -2.91 2.62
C PRO A 86 13.46 -3.82 3.59
N SER A 87 12.27 -3.42 4.06
CA SER A 87 11.47 -4.25 4.97
C SER A 87 10.97 -5.52 4.29
N ALA A 88 10.54 -5.42 3.02
CA ALA A 88 10.19 -6.58 2.22
C ALA A 88 11.41 -7.45 1.92
N GLN A 89 12.55 -6.85 1.59
CA GLN A 89 13.80 -7.58 1.33
C GLN A 89 14.27 -8.34 2.58
N PHE A 90 14.15 -7.73 3.76
CA PHE A 90 14.45 -8.37 5.03
C PHE A 90 13.53 -9.57 5.27
N GLY A 91 12.22 -9.41 5.06
CA GLY A 91 11.27 -10.51 5.19
C GLY A 91 11.55 -11.63 4.19
N LEU A 92 11.92 -11.32 2.95
CA LEU A 92 12.35 -12.33 1.97
C LEU A 92 13.62 -13.05 2.40
N TRP A 93 14.61 -12.35 2.96
CA TRP A 93 15.82 -12.99 3.48
C TRP A 93 15.52 -13.94 4.65
N LEU A 94 14.59 -13.57 5.53
CA LEU A 94 14.25 -14.35 6.72
C LEU A 94 13.32 -15.55 6.44
N LEU A 95 12.34 -15.36 5.56
CA LEU A 95 11.27 -16.33 5.34
C LEU A 95 11.64 -17.32 4.23
N PRO A 96 11.49 -18.64 4.42
CA PRO A 96 11.62 -19.61 3.33
C PRO A 96 10.38 -19.57 2.40
N PRO A 97 10.48 -20.09 1.16
CA PRO A 97 9.32 -20.34 0.31
C PRO A 97 8.31 -21.27 0.97
N ALA A 98 7.02 -21.01 0.77
CA ALA A 98 5.97 -21.89 1.27
C ALA A 98 5.85 -23.16 0.40
N ILE A 99 5.84 -24.31 1.05
CA ILE A 99 5.67 -25.62 0.41
C ILE A 99 4.32 -26.21 0.82
N GLY A 100 3.51 -26.57 -0.17
CA GLY A 100 2.18 -27.14 0.03
C GLY A 100 1.06 -26.09 0.10
N VAL A 101 -0.08 -26.41 -0.50
CA VAL A 101 -1.19 -25.47 -0.72
C VAL A 101 -1.71 -24.88 0.59
N GLY A 102 -1.82 -25.68 1.66
CA GLY A 102 -2.30 -25.21 2.97
C GLY A 102 -1.41 -24.10 3.56
N TRP A 103 -0.08 -24.28 3.50
CA TRP A 103 0.87 -23.29 4.02
C TRP A 103 0.95 -22.06 3.12
N GLN A 104 0.87 -22.24 1.79
CA GLN A 104 0.80 -21.12 0.85
C GLN A 104 -0.42 -20.23 1.12
N LEU A 105 -1.61 -20.82 1.31
CA LEU A 105 -2.82 -20.08 1.64
C LEU A 105 -2.70 -19.37 2.99
N ALA A 106 -2.20 -20.05 4.02
CA ALA A 106 -2.02 -19.47 5.35
C ALA A 106 -1.06 -18.26 5.31
N MET A 107 0.09 -18.41 4.65
CA MET A 107 1.11 -17.38 4.54
C MET A 107 0.62 -16.18 3.71
N PHE A 108 -0.11 -16.43 2.62
CA PHE A 108 -0.72 -15.39 1.80
C PHE A 108 -1.79 -14.60 2.56
N CYS A 109 -2.71 -15.29 3.24
CA CYS A 109 -3.75 -14.66 4.05
C CYS A 109 -3.14 -13.84 5.19
N ALA A 110 -2.14 -14.39 5.90
CA ALA A 110 -1.42 -13.68 6.96
C ALA A 110 -0.74 -12.41 6.41
N GLY A 111 -0.07 -12.52 5.25
CA GLY A 111 0.54 -11.39 4.58
C GLY A 111 -0.47 -10.31 4.20
N MET A 112 -1.60 -10.69 3.59
CA MET A 112 -2.65 -9.74 3.21
C MET A 112 -3.27 -9.01 4.41
N LEU A 113 -3.58 -9.73 5.48
CA LEU A 113 -4.11 -9.15 6.72
C LEU A 113 -3.09 -8.20 7.35
N LEU A 114 -1.81 -8.58 7.36
CA LEU A 114 -0.73 -7.75 7.88
C LEU A 114 -0.55 -6.48 7.05
N VAL A 115 -0.61 -6.57 5.71
CA VAL A 115 -0.58 -5.42 4.80
C VAL A 115 -1.76 -4.48 5.10
N ALA A 116 -2.97 -5.01 5.25
CA ALA A 116 -4.14 -4.19 5.55
C ALA A 116 -4.02 -3.46 6.90
N LEU A 117 -3.55 -4.16 7.94
CA LEU A 117 -3.28 -3.57 9.26
C LEU A 117 -2.20 -2.49 9.19
N ALA A 118 -1.10 -2.79 8.50
CA ALA A 118 0.02 -1.89 8.28
C ALA A 118 -0.40 -0.62 7.54
N THR A 119 -1.26 -0.73 6.53
CA THR A 119 -1.86 0.41 5.83
C THR A 119 -2.64 1.31 6.79
N GLY A 120 -3.47 0.72 7.65
CA GLY A 120 -4.17 1.47 8.69
C GLY A 120 -3.21 2.21 9.62
N LEU A 121 -2.15 1.54 10.08
CA LEU A 121 -1.14 2.10 10.97
C LEU A 121 -0.43 3.31 10.35
N TYR A 122 0.15 3.15 9.16
CA TYR A 122 0.99 4.19 8.57
C TYR A 122 0.15 5.39 8.08
N ILE A 123 -1.03 5.16 7.49
CA ILE A 123 -1.93 6.26 7.09
C ILE A 123 -2.49 6.94 8.34
N GLY A 124 -2.80 6.16 9.38
CA GLY A 124 -3.21 6.63 10.71
C GLY A 124 -2.25 7.64 11.34
N ALA A 125 -0.96 7.58 11.01
CA ALA A 125 0.03 8.54 11.47
C ALA A 125 -0.15 9.95 10.86
N ARG A 126 -0.90 10.10 9.76
CA ARG A 126 -1.23 11.38 9.09
C ARG A 126 0.01 12.24 8.73
N LEU A 127 1.13 11.60 8.39
CA LEU A 127 2.39 12.27 8.04
C LEU A 127 2.63 12.42 6.53
N GLY A 128 1.61 12.14 5.72
CA GLY A 128 1.64 12.19 4.26
C GLY A 128 1.18 10.88 3.65
N PRO A 129 0.55 10.92 2.46
CA PRO A 129 0.10 9.72 1.76
C PRO A 129 1.28 8.94 1.17
N GLY A 130 1.06 7.67 0.82
CA GLY A 130 2.03 6.90 0.04
C GLY A 130 2.20 7.45 -1.39
N PRO A 131 3.33 7.18 -2.06
CA PRO A 131 3.59 7.59 -3.44
C PRO A 131 2.48 7.16 -4.41
N ARG A 132 1.98 5.93 -4.26
CA ARG A 132 0.91 5.33 -5.06
C ARG A 132 -0.43 6.05 -4.81
N ASP A 133 -0.76 6.31 -3.54
CA ASP A 133 -1.99 6.99 -3.15
C ASP A 133 -2.04 8.42 -3.69
N GLY A 134 -0.93 9.16 -3.59
CA GLY A 134 -0.87 10.51 -4.13
C GLY A 134 -0.86 10.54 -5.66
N LEU A 135 -0.28 9.54 -6.35
CA LEU A 135 -0.41 9.47 -7.81
C LEU A 135 -1.89 9.38 -8.23
N MET A 136 -2.67 8.54 -7.55
CA MET A 136 -4.10 8.37 -7.78
C MET A 136 -4.88 9.67 -7.51
N THR A 137 -4.70 10.31 -6.35
CA THR A 137 -5.43 11.54 -6.01
C THR A 137 -5.00 12.72 -6.87
N GLY A 138 -3.73 12.79 -7.27
CA GLY A 138 -3.22 13.82 -8.18
C GLY A 138 -3.79 13.73 -9.57
N LEU A 139 -3.84 12.52 -10.13
CA LEU A 139 -4.45 12.30 -11.44
C LEU A 139 -5.94 12.64 -11.39
N HIS A 140 -6.66 12.23 -10.35
CA HIS A 140 -8.05 12.65 -10.14
C HIS A 140 -8.20 14.17 -10.13
N ALA A 141 -7.37 14.87 -9.34
CA ALA A 141 -7.42 16.33 -9.22
C ALA A 141 -7.08 17.06 -10.53
N ARG A 142 -6.28 16.44 -11.42
CA ARG A 142 -5.86 17.03 -12.70
C ARG A 142 -6.79 16.72 -13.86
N THR A 143 -7.34 15.50 -13.93
CA THR A 143 -8.17 15.05 -15.07
C THR A 143 -9.67 15.13 -14.80
N GLY A 144 -10.08 15.24 -13.53
CA GLY A 144 -11.47 15.15 -13.10
C GLY A 144 -12.06 13.74 -13.18
N TRP A 145 -11.28 12.72 -13.57
CA TRP A 145 -11.77 11.34 -13.65
C TRP A 145 -12.07 10.78 -12.27
N PRO A 146 -13.10 9.95 -12.09
CA PRO A 146 -13.41 9.37 -10.78
C PRO A 146 -12.26 8.49 -10.27
N ILE A 147 -12.03 8.53 -8.95
CA ILE A 147 -10.89 7.87 -8.28
C ILE A 147 -10.81 6.37 -8.63
N TRP A 148 -11.95 5.68 -8.72
CA TRP A 148 -11.97 4.26 -9.07
C TRP A 148 -11.41 4.00 -10.47
N LYS A 149 -11.72 4.85 -11.47
CA LYS A 149 -11.18 4.69 -12.84
C LYS A 149 -9.68 4.91 -12.86
N VAL A 150 -9.20 5.97 -12.21
CA VAL A 150 -7.77 6.29 -12.12
C VAL A 150 -7.02 5.13 -11.46
N ARG A 151 -7.55 4.61 -10.34
CA ARG A 151 -6.97 3.47 -9.63
C ARG A 151 -6.92 2.24 -10.53
N SER A 152 -8.04 1.85 -11.14
CA SER A 152 -8.09 0.68 -12.02
C SER A 152 -7.12 0.78 -13.19
N LEU A 153 -6.96 1.96 -13.78
CA LEU A 153 -6.02 2.18 -14.88
C LEU A 153 -4.56 2.03 -14.42
N ILE A 154 -4.20 2.62 -13.27
CA ILE A 154 -2.84 2.52 -12.72
C ILE A 154 -2.54 1.07 -12.32
N GLU A 155 -3.39 0.48 -11.48
CA GLU A 155 -3.24 -0.90 -10.98
C GLU A 155 -3.21 -1.91 -12.14
N GLY A 156 -4.10 -1.74 -13.13
CA GLY A 156 -4.12 -2.57 -14.33
C GLY A 156 -2.85 -2.43 -15.16
N SER A 157 -2.39 -1.19 -15.40
CA SER A 157 -1.16 -0.93 -16.16
C SER A 157 0.07 -1.55 -15.49
N VAL A 158 0.23 -1.36 -14.18
CA VAL A 158 1.39 -1.91 -13.45
C VAL A 158 1.33 -3.42 -13.33
N LEU A 159 0.13 -4.00 -13.16
CA LEU A 159 -0.08 -5.44 -13.16
C LEU A 159 0.33 -6.05 -14.51
N LEU A 160 -0.17 -5.49 -15.62
CA LEU A 160 0.12 -5.97 -16.97
C LEU A 160 1.59 -5.85 -17.30
N LEU A 161 2.21 -4.70 -16.99
CA LEU A 161 3.63 -4.50 -17.21
C LEU A 161 4.47 -5.45 -16.36
N GLY A 162 4.15 -5.59 -15.07
CA GLY A 162 4.85 -6.49 -14.17
C GLY A 162 4.73 -7.95 -14.62
N TRP A 163 3.55 -8.36 -15.05
CA TRP A 163 3.31 -9.71 -15.54
C TRP A 163 4.10 -9.99 -16.82
N TRP A 164 4.11 -9.03 -17.75
CA TRP A 164 4.93 -9.12 -18.97
C TRP A 164 6.42 -9.23 -18.68
N LEU A 165 6.90 -8.57 -17.61
CA LEU A 165 8.28 -8.67 -17.12
C LEU A 165 8.57 -9.95 -16.30
N GLY A 166 7.60 -10.86 -16.14
CA GLY A 166 7.77 -12.14 -15.45
C GLY A 166 7.39 -12.13 -13.96
N GLY A 167 6.69 -11.11 -13.47
CA GLY A 167 6.13 -11.09 -12.12
C GLY A 167 5.03 -12.12 -11.91
N ASN A 168 4.89 -12.62 -10.68
CA ASN A 168 3.92 -13.67 -10.36
C ASN A 168 2.48 -13.14 -10.28
N VAL A 169 1.63 -13.58 -11.21
CA VAL A 169 0.19 -13.34 -11.21
C VAL A 169 -0.54 -14.66 -11.01
N GLY A 170 -1.45 -14.71 -10.03
CA GLY A 170 -2.20 -15.91 -9.72
C GLY A 170 -3.51 -15.63 -9.00
N LEU A 171 -4.12 -16.68 -8.44
CA LEU A 171 -5.37 -16.57 -7.67
C LEU A 171 -5.23 -15.64 -6.46
N GLY A 172 -4.04 -15.59 -5.85
CA GLY A 172 -3.70 -14.63 -4.81
C GLY A 172 -3.80 -13.19 -5.29
N THR A 173 -3.35 -12.87 -6.51
CA THR A 173 -3.47 -11.52 -7.07
C THR A 173 -4.93 -11.10 -7.22
N LEU A 174 -5.78 -12.00 -7.70
CA LEU A 174 -7.23 -11.75 -7.79
C LEU A 174 -7.85 -11.57 -6.40
N ALA A 175 -7.53 -12.47 -5.46
CA ALA A 175 -8.00 -12.36 -4.08
C ALA A 175 -7.57 -11.04 -3.43
N PHE A 176 -6.33 -10.61 -3.64
CA PHE A 176 -5.83 -9.33 -3.16
C PHE A 176 -6.62 -8.16 -3.75
N ALA A 177 -6.82 -8.13 -5.08
CA ALA A 177 -7.56 -7.06 -5.74
C ALA A 177 -8.99 -6.91 -5.20
N LEU A 178 -9.65 -8.04 -4.87
CA LEU A 178 -11.02 -8.05 -4.35
C LEU A 178 -11.10 -7.73 -2.85
N LEU A 179 -10.17 -8.24 -2.04
CA LEU A 179 -10.29 -8.24 -0.57
C LEU A 179 -9.52 -7.11 0.10
N ILE A 180 -8.44 -6.59 -0.50
CA ILE A 180 -7.59 -5.60 0.17
C ILE A 180 -8.35 -4.29 0.44
N GLY A 181 -9.26 -3.89 -0.45
CA GLY A 181 -10.06 -2.67 -0.28
C GLY A 181 -10.92 -2.71 0.99
N PRO A 182 -11.83 -3.69 1.12
CA PRO A 182 -12.61 -3.89 2.35
C PRO A 182 -11.74 -4.04 3.62
N LEU A 183 -10.65 -4.83 3.55
CA LEU A 183 -9.75 -5.03 4.70
C LEU A 183 -9.10 -3.73 5.16
N CYS A 184 -8.55 -2.93 4.23
CA CYS A 184 -8.01 -1.61 4.53
C CYS A 184 -9.09 -0.66 5.07
N GLY A 185 -10.34 -0.75 4.59
CA GLY A 185 -11.46 0.04 5.11
C GLY A 185 -11.71 -0.22 6.59
N VAL A 186 -11.69 -1.49 7.01
CA VAL A 186 -11.85 -1.89 8.41
C VAL A 186 -10.68 -1.37 9.26
N THR A 187 -9.44 -1.58 8.80
CA THR A 187 -8.26 -1.19 9.58
C THR A 187 -8.12 0.33 9.70
N LEU A 188 -8.40 1.09 8.63
CA LEU A 188 -8.48 2.56 8.67
C LEU A 188 -9.54 3.04 9.67
N GLY A 189 -10.66 2.34 9.77
CA GLY A 189 -11.72 2.60 10.76
C GLY A 189 -11.24 2.45 12.20
N TRP A 190 -10.41 1.45 12.52
CA TRP A 190 -9.77 1.30 13.84
C TRP A 190 -8.89 2.48 14.20
N PHE A 191 -8.30 3.11 13.19
CA PHE A 191 -7.48 4.31 13.30
C PHE A 191 -8.30 5.62 13.14
N GLY A 192 -9.64 5.56 13.17
CA GLY A 192 -10.49 6.75 13.13
C GLY A 192 -10.36 7.56 11.85
N ILE A 193 -9.95 6.94 10.75
CA ILE A 193 -9.98 7.53 9.41
C ILE A 193 -11.30 7.13 8.75
N GLY A 194 -12.05 8.11 8.22
CA GLY A 194 -13.32 7.87 7.53
C GLY A 194 -14.58 7.92 8.41
N ARG A 195 -14.47 8.20 9.72
CA ARG A 195 -15.64 8.55 10.53
C ARG A 195 -16.09 9.98 10.20
N PRO A 196 -17.37 10.23 9.85
CA PRO A 196 -17.87 11.59 9.74
C PRO A 196 -17.67 12.30 11.09
N PRO A 197 -17.36 13.61 11.09
CA PRO A 197 -17.22 14.36 12.33
C PRO A 197 -18.49 14.19 13.16
N VAL A 198 -18.33 13.80 14.43
CA VAL A 198 -19.45 13.76 15.38
C VAL A 198 -19.90 15.20 15.54
N VAL A 199 -20.97 15.60 14.83
CA VAL A 199 -21.60 16.90 15.03
C VAL A 199 -22.16 16.89 16.46
N PRO A 200 -21.71 17.78 17.36
CA PRO A 200 -22.23 17.86 18.71
C PRO A 200 -23.75 18.02 18.67
N ALA A 201 -24.47 17.26 19.49
CA ALA A 201 -25.93 17.27 19.54
C ALA A 201 -26.54 18.68 19.76
N ALA A 202 -25.76 19.60 20.34
CA ALA A 202 -26.14 21.00 20.55
C ALA A 202 -26.38 21.81 19.25
N ALA A 203 -25.87 21.36 18.10
CA ALA A 203 -26.09 22.02 16.81
C ALA A 203 -27.37 21.57 16.07
N ARG A 204 -28.16 20.65 16.66
CA ARG A 204 -29.43 20.16 16.10
C ARG A 204 -30.65 20.84 16.74
N GLN A 205 -30.59 22.14 17.03
CA GLN A 205 -31.84 22.87 17.30
C GLN A 205 -32.52 23.17 15.95
N PRO A 206 -33.79 22.74 15.76
CA PRO A 206 -34.55 23.18 14.60
C PRO A 206 -34.74 24.69 14.71
N GLN A 207 -34.32 25.43 13.68
CA GLN A 207 -34.80 26.79 13.51
C GLN A 207 -36.30 26.70 13.19
N SER A 208 -37.13 26.90 14.20
CA SER A 208 -38.57 27.07 14.04
C SER A 208 -38.85 28.44 13.41
N PRO A 209 -39.75 28.52 12.41
CA PRO A 209 -40.11 29.76 11.72
C PRO A 209 -40.88 30.74 12.61
#